data_AF-A2Q2B8-F1
#
_entry.id   AF-A2Q2B8-F1
#
_cell.length_a   1.000
_cell.length_b   1.000
_cell.length_c   1.000
_cell.angle_alpha   90.00
_cell.angle_beta   90.00
_cell.angle_gamma   90.00
#
_symmetry.space_group_name_H-M   'P 1'
#
loop_
_entity.id
_entity.type
_entity.pdbx_description
1 polymer ?
#
loop_
_entity_poly.entity_id
_entity_poly.type
_entity_poly.pdbx_seq_one_letter_code
_entity_poly.pdbx_strand_id
1 'polypeptide(L)'
;MEPALEGHILAGRLKEDDKKIVRDLTKSKMLPINILIHLKNQRPHCMTNVKQVYNELQQIWKANRGDKKPLQFLISKLKEHNYTYYSRTQLESNTIEDIFWAHPTSIKLFNNFPTVLVMDSTYKTNMYRMPMF
;
A
#
# COMPACT_ATOMS: atom_id res chain seq x y z
N MET A 1 -11.14 36.97 4.76
CA MET A 1 -10.78 35.97 5.77
C MET A 1 -12.09 35.31 6.18
N GLU A 2 -12.35 34.08 5.72
CA GLU A 2 -13.41 33.24 6.30
C GLU A 2 -12.74 32.03 6.96
N PRO A 3 -12.56 32.05 8.29
CA PRO A 3 -12.05 30.92 9.04
C PRO A 3 -13.24 30.11 9.52
N ALA A 4 -13.81 29.23 8.69
CA ALA A 4 -14.93 28.38 9.14
C ALA A 4 -15.04 27.01 8.46
N LEU A 5 -14.20 26.67 7.48
CA LEU A 5 -14.31 25.42 6.72
C LEU A 5 -13.12 24.48 6.86
N GLU A 6 -12.09 24.85 7.64
CA GLU A 6 -11.01 23.93 8.02
C GLU A 6 -11.56 22.81 8.89
N GLY A 7 -11.74 21.63 8.31
CA GLY A 7 -12.22 20.43 9.01
C GLY A 7 -13.63 19.99 8.64
N HIS A 8 -14.37 20.75 7.84
CA HIS A 8 -15.65 20.27 7.30
C HIS A 8 -15.43 19.09 6.34
N ILE A 9 -16.09 17.96 6.61
CA ILE A 9 -15.96 16.70 5.84
C ILE A 9 -16.20 16.91 4.34
N LEU A 10 -17.11 17.84 4.00
CA LEU A 10 -17.45 18.20 2.62
C LEU A 10 -16.41 19.12 1.96
N ALA A 11 -15.78 20.01 2.73
CA ALA A 11 -14.83 21.01 2.21
C ALA A 11 -13.52 20.39 1.74
N GLY A 12 -13.06 19.30 2.37
CA GLY A 12 -11.84 18.62 1.96
C GLY A 12 -12.02 17.64 0.78
N ARG A 13 -13.26 17.32 0.39
CA ARG A 13 -13.54 16.21 -0.53
C ARG A 13 -12.85 16.42 -1.87
N LEU A 14 -12.13 15.37 -2.33
CA LEU A 14 -11.46 15.37 -3.62
C LEU A 14 -12.49 15.46 -4.75
N LYS A 15 -12.29 16.42 -5.67
CA LYS A 15 -13.08 16.53 -6.90
C LYS A 15 -12.66 15.44 -7.89
N GLU A 16 -13.48 15.17 -8.89
CA GLU A 16 -13.17 14.13 -9.89
C GLU A 16 -11.86 14.39 -10.65
N ASP A 17 -11.55 15.66 -10.96
CA ASP A 17 -10.25 16.04 -11.54
C ASP A 17 -9.08 15.68 -10.62
N ASP A 18 -9.23 15.95 -9.31
CA ASP A 18 -8.18 15.70 -8.32
C ASP A 18 -7.97 14.19 -8.14
N LYS A 19 -9.05 13.40 -8.21
CA LYS A 19 -8.95 11.93 -8.19
C LYS A 19 -8.17 11.39 -9.38
N LYS A 20 -8.30 12.01 -10.57
CA LYS A 20 -7.51 11.63 -11.75
C LYS A 20 -6.02 11.89 -11.51
N ILE A 21 -5.68 13.05 -10.97
CA ILE A 21 -4.30 13.40 -10.58
C ILE A 21 -3.76 12.41 -9.55
N VAL A 22 -4.54 12.08 -8.51
CA VAL A 22 -4.16 11.09 -7.50
C VAL A 22 -3.87 9.74 -8.17
N ARG A 23 -4.73 9.25 -9.07
CA ARG A 23 -4.52 7.99 -9.79
C ARG A 23 -3.22 7.98 -10.58
N ASP A 24 -2.92 9.06 -11.29
CA ASP A 24 -1.72 9.17 -12.12
C ASP A 24 -0.46 9.20 -11.25
N LEU A 25 -0.44 10.00 -10.18
CA LEU A 25 0.68 10.04 -9.23
C LEU A 25 0.87 8.73 -8.46
N THR A 26 -0.22 8.00 -8.22
CA THR A 26 -0.17 6.66 -7.61
C THR A 26 0.52 5.65 -8.53
N LYS A 27 0.23 5.70 -9.84
CA LYS A 27 0.93 4.86 -10.83
C LYS A 27 2.43 5.15 -10.86
N SER A 28 2.83 6.40 -10.63
CA SER A 28 4.22 6.82 -10.48
C SER A 28 4.85 6.46 -9.13
N LYS A 29 4.17 5.68 -8.27
CA LYS A 29 4.64 5.24 -6.94
C LYS A 29 5.00 6.39 -5.98
N MET A 30 4.35 7.54 -6.13
CA MET A 30 4.58 8.68 -5.26
C MET A 30 3.97 8.45 -3.88
N LEU A 31 4.65 8.92 -2.83
CA LEU A 31 4.14 8.83 -1.46
C LEU A 31 2.87 9.68 -1.28
N PRO A 32 1.88 9.23 -0.48
CA PRO A 32 0.62 9.94 -0.28
C PRO A 32 0.80 11.39 0.21
N ILE A 33 1.82 11.65 1.02
CA ILE A 33 2.14 13.00 1.50
C ILE A 33 2.61 13.92 0.36
N ASN A 34 3.42 13.40 -0.55
CA ASN A 34 3.90 14.14 -1.73
C ASN A 34 2.77 14.37 -2.73
N ILE A 35 1.84 13.41 -2.85
CA ILE A 35 0.61 13.58 -3.62
C ILE A 35 -0.22 14.74 -3.06
N LEU A 36 -0.37 14.84 -1.74
CA LEU A 36 -1.09 15.97 -1.13
C LEU A 36 -0.39 17.31 -1.40
N ILE A 37 0.93 17.36 -1.24
CA ILE A 37 1.71 18.58 -1.50
C ILE A 37 1.52 19.02 -2.96
N HIS A 38 1.60 18.08 -3.90
CA HIS A 38 1.35 18.35 -5.31
C HIS A 38 -0.07 18.91 -5.56
N LEU A 39 -1.10 18.32 -4.93
CA LEU A 39 -2.48 18.82 -5.03
C LEU A 39 -2.63 20.23 -4.49
N LYS A 40 -2.01 20.54 -3.34
CA LYS A 40 -2.04 21.88 -2.73
C LYS A 40 -1.30 22.92 -3.58
N ASN A 41 -0.19 22.54 -4.20
CA ASN A 41 0.56 23.43 -5.10
C ASN A 41 -0.23 23.77 -6.36
N GLN A 42 -0.96 22.82 -6.93
CA GLN A 42 -1.82 23.07 -8.10
C GLN A 42 -3.10 23.84 -7.74
N ARG A 43 -3.64 23.64 -6.54
CA ARG A 43 -4.87 24.29 -6.07
C ARG A 43 -4.69 24.79 -4.62
N PRO A 44 -4.22 26.04 -4.43
CA PRO A 44 -3.92 26.61 -3.09
C PRO A 44 -5.13 26.68 -2.15
N HIS A 45 -6.35 26.78 -2.69
CA HIS A 45 -7.61 26.81 -1.93
C HIS A 45 -8.16 25.41 -1.60
N CYS A 46 -7.44 24.34 -1.94
CA CYS A 46 -7.89 22.98 -1.70
C CYS A 46 -7.70 22.60 -0.22
N MET A 47 -8.81 22.34 0.48
CA MET A 47 -8.85 21.98 1.90
C MET A 47 -8.64 20.47 2.14
N THR A 48 -8.14 19.74 1.14
CA THR A 48 -7.96 18.29 1.22
C THR A 48 -6.95 17.90 2.29
N ASN A 49 -7.28 16.83 3.02
CA ASN A 49 -6.42 16.22 4.02
C ASN A 49 -5.74 14.97 3.46
N VAL A 50 -4.55 14.62 3.97
CA VAL A 50 -3.84 13.35 3.68
C VAL A 50 -4.78 12.15 3.85
N LYS A 51 -5.69 12.17 4.84
CA LYS A 51 -6.68 11.10 5.03
C LYS A 51 -7.55 10.85 3.79
N GLN A 52 -7.93 11.90 3.06
CA GLN A 52 -8.73 11.75 1.84
C GLN A 52 -7.90 11.16 0.70
N VAL A 53 -6.61 11.52 0.61
CA VAL A 53 -5.68 10.86 -0.32
C VAL A 53 -5.58 9.37 0.00
N TYR A 54 -5.40 9.00 1.26
CA TYR A 54 -5.41 7.59 1.69
C TYR A 54 -6.72 6.87 1.37
N ASN A 55 -7.87 7.52 1.58
CA ASN A 55 -9.17 6.94 1.26
C ASN A 55 -9.32 6.69 -0.25
N GLU A 56 -8.92 7.64 -1.10
CA GLU A 56 -8.96 7.45 -2.56
C GLU A 56 -7.98 6.37 -3.02
N LEU A 57 -6.78 6.31 -2.43
CA LEU A 57 -5.86 5.20 -2.64
C LEU A 57 -6.53 3.87 -2.28
N GLN A 58 -7.15 3.78 -1.11
CA GLN A 58 -7.83 2.55 -0.72
C GLN A 58 -8.93 2.16 -1.73
N GLN A 59 -9.67 3.12 -2.29
CA GLN A 59 -10.67 2.85 -3.33
C GLN A 59 -10.03 2.37 -4.64
N ILE A 60 -8.91 2.95 -5.06
CA ILE A 60 -8.14 2.47 -6.22
C ILE A 60 -7.69 1.03 -6.01
N TRP A 61 -7.19 0.70 -4.82
CA TRP A 61 -6.75 -0.65 -4.50
C TRP A 61 -7.90 -1.65 -4.45
N LYS A 62 -9.07 -1.24 -3.92
CA LYS A 62 -10.30 -2.05 -3.95
C LYS A 62 -10.75 -2.29 -5.39
N ALA A 63 -10.76 -1.27 -6.24
CA ALA A 63 -11.11 -1.40 -7.66
C ALA A 63 -10.14 -2.35 -8.39
N ASN A 64 -8.84 -2.26 -8.13
CA ASN A 64 -7.84 -3.16 -8.70
C ASN A 64 -7.96 -4.61 -8.21
N ARG A 65 -8.40 -4.78 -6.96
CA ARG A 65 -8.60 -6.10 -6.34
C ARG A 65 -9.84 -6.81 -6.88
N GLY A 66 -10.89 -6.06 -7.21
CA GLY A 66 -12.22 -6.60 -7.51
C GLY A 66 -12.77 -7.40 -6.33
N ASP A 67 -13.48 -8.49 -6.62
CA ASP A 67 -14.13 -9.34 -5.61
C ASP A 67 -13.18 -10.32 -4.90
N LYS A 68 -11.89 -10.32 -5.27
CA LYS A 68 -10.91 -11.26 -4.71
C LYS A 68 -10.60 -10.91 -3.26
N LYS A 69 -10.53 -11.91 -2.38
CA LYS A 69 -10.03 -11.69 -1.01
C LYS A 69 -8.57 -11.19 -1.04
N PRO A 70 -8.12 -10.39 -0.04
CA PRO A 70 -6.93 -10.77 0.68
C PRO A 70 -5.71 -11.30 -0.10
N LEU A 71 -5.45 -12.52 0.34
CA LEU A 71 -4.45 -13.48 -0.10
C LEU A 71 -4.72 -14.01 -1.52
N GLN A 72 -5.98 -14.12 -1.96
CA GLN A 72 -6.28 -14.58 -3.32
C GLN A 72 -5.74 -13.60 -4.37
N PHE A 73 -5.89 -12.30 -4.12
CA PHE A 73 -5.29 -11.27 -4.97
C PHE A 73 -3.77 -11.32 -4.94
N LEU A 74 -3.18 -11.48 -3.74
CA LEU A 74 -1.73 -11.63 -3.59
C LEU A 74 -1.20 -12.82 -4.39
N ILE A 75 -1.78 -14.01 -4.24
CA ILE A 75 -1.38 -15.21 -4.99
C ILE A 75 -1.52 -14.99 -6.49
N SER A 76 -2.59 -14.31 -6.94
CA SER A 76 -2.73 -13.99 -8.36
C SER A 76 -1.59 -13.11 -8.89
N LYS A 77 -1.11 -12.15 -8.08
CA LYS A 77 0.03 -11.31 -8.43
C LYS A 77 1.37 -12.04 -8.34
N LEU A 78 1.54 -12.94 -7.38
CA LEU A 78 2.73 -13.80 -7.30
C LEU A 78 2.86 -14.68 -8.54
N LYS A 79 1.75 -15.28 -8.99
CA LYS A 79 1.70 -16.05 -10.25
C LYS A 79 2.00 -15.17 -11.47
N GLU A 80 1.35 -14.01 -11.57
CA GLU A 80 1.54 -13.07 -12.69
C GLU A 80 3.00 -12.63 -12.85
N HIS A 81 3.70 -12.41 -11.74
CA HIS A 81 5.10 -11.99 -11.74
C HIS A 81 6.10 -13.15 -11.60
N ASN A 82 5.68 -14.40 -11.79
CA ASN A 82 6.52 -15.60 -11.72
C ASN A 82 7.30 -15.76 -10.39
N TYR A 83 6.70 -15.36 -9.27
CA TYR A 83 7.27 -15.62 -7.95
C TYR A 83 7.06 -17.09 -7.59
N THR A 84 8.08 -17.68 -6.97
CA THR A 84 7.93 -18.97 -6.31
C THR A 84 7.23 -18.74 -4.99
N TYR A 85 6.18 -19.52 -4.70
CA TYR A 85 5.46 -19.41 -3.45
C TYR A 85 5.04 -20.79 -2.94
N TYR A 86 4.95 -20.89 -1.62
CA TYR A 86 4.41 -22.03 -0.89
C TYR A 86 3.29 -21.51 0.01
N SER A 87 2.16 -22.21 0.04
CA SER A 87 1.02 -21.85 0.89
C SER A 87 0.61 -23.06 1.72
N ARG A 88 0.41 -22.85 3.02
CA ARG A 88 -0.24 -23.81 3.91
C ARG A 88 -1.71 -23.46 4.01
N THR A 89 -2.55 -24.47 3.85
CA THR A 89 -4.00 -24.32 3.93
C THR A 89 -4.55 -25.20 5.03
N GLN A 90 -5.48 -24.67 5.82
CA GLN A 90 -6.20 -25.44 6.84
C GLN A 90 -7.07 -26.49 6.15
N LEU A 91 -6.95 -27.76 6.56
CA LEU A 91 -7.61 -28.91 5.93
C LEU A 91 -9.15 -28.79 5.89
N GLU A 92 -9.76 -28.16 6.89
CA GLU A 92 -11.22 -28.11 7.03
C GLU A 92 -11.88 -26.93 6.30
N SER A 93 -11.26 -25.75 6.34
CA SER A 93 -11.84 -24.51 5.82
C SER A 93 -11.29 -24.10 4.45
N ASN A 94 -10.24 -24.79 3.97
CA ASN A 94 -9.47 -24.43 2.78
C ASN A 94 -9.02 -22.94 2.81
N THR A 95 -8.84 -22.38 4.02
CA THR A 95 -8.32 -21.03 4.23
C THR A 95 -6.81 -21.08 4.34
N ILE A 96 -6.13 -20.19 3.62
CA ILE A 96 -4.67 -20.05 3.68
C ILE A 96 -4.31 -19.45 5.04
N GLU A 97 -3.48 -20.17 5.79
CA GLU A 97 -2.96 -19.71 7.09
C GLU A 97 -1.61 -19.03 6.90
N ASP A 98 -0.68 -19.74 6.25
CA ASP A 98 0.68 -19.27 6.02
C ASP A 98 0.98 -19.20 4.52
N ILE A 99 1.73 -18.17 4.15
CA ILE A 99 2.27 -18.04 2.79
C ILE A 99 3.73 -17.60 2.85
N PHE A 100 4.58 -18.36 2.17
CA PHE A 100 5.96 -18.02 1.91
C PHE A 100 6.13 -17.75 0.42
N TRP A 101 6.88 -16.72 0.04
CA TRP A 101 7.17 -16.43 -1.35
C TRP A 101 8.55 -15.81 -1.49
N ALA A 102 9.18 -16.05 -2.63
CA ALA A 102 10.48 -15.49 -2.97
C ALA A 102 10.57 -15.21 -4.47
N HIS A 103 11.26 -14.14 -4.83
CA HIS A 103 11.56 -13.86 -6.23
C HIS A 103 12.59 -14.88 -6.74
N PRO A 104 12.48 -15.40 -7.99
CA PRO A 104 13.40 -16.41 -8.50
C PRO A 104 14.87 -15.97 -8.45
N THR A 105 15.14 -14.67 -8.61
CA THR A 105 16.51 -14.12 -8.49
C THR A 105 17.03 -14.21 -7.05
N SER A 106 16.17 -13.96 -6.05
CA SER A 106 16.54 -14.10 -4.64
C SER A 106 16.89 -15.55 -4.30
N ILE A 107 16.16 -16.52 -4.87
CA ILE A 107 16.46 -17.95 -4.71
C ILE A 107 17.81 -18.31 -5.35
N LYS A 108 18.10 -17.80 -6.56
CA LYS A 108 19.41 -18.00 -7.21
C LYS A 108 20.55 -17.41 -6.38
N LEU A 109 20.37 -16.20 -5.86
CA LEU A 109 21.35 -15.56 -4.99
C LEU A 109 21.58 -16.36 -3.70
N PHE A 110 20.50 -16.84 -3.07
CA PHE A 110 20.57 -17.70 -1.89
C PHE A 110 21.36 -18.99 -2.15
N ASN A 111 21.12 -19.64 -3.29
CA ASN A 111 21.83 -20.87 -3.65
C ASN A 111 23.32 -20.63 -3.93
N ASN A 112 23.67 -19.46 -4.48
CA ASN A 112 25.06 -19.10 -4.77
C ASN A 112 25.82 -18.58 -3.52
N PHE A 113 25.11 -17.94 -2.60
CA PHE A 113 25.65 -17.37 -1.37
C PHE A 113 24.82 -17.87 -0.18
N PRO A 114 25.11 -19.09 0.33
CA PRO A 114 24.29 -19.72 1.35
C PRO A 114 24.36 -19.01 2.71
N THR A 115 25.36 -18.15 2.91
CA THR A 115 25.49 -17.33 4.11
C THR A 115 24.52 -16.17 4.04
N VAL A 116 23.36 -16.33 4.68
CA VAL A 116 22.39 -15.25 4.86
C VAL A 116 22.50 -14.70 6.27
N LEU A 117 22.78 -13.40 6.38
CA LEU A 117 22.60 -12.66 7.61
C LEU A 117 21.11 -12.38 7.77
N VAL A 118 20.42 -13.18 8.58
CA VAL A 118 19.03 -12.90 8.97
C VAL A 118 19.07 -11.87 10.08
N MET A 119 18.85 -10.60 9.71
CA MET A 119 18.59 -9.56 10.69
C MET A 119 17.13 -9.67 11.12
N ASP A 120 16.91 -10.35 12.25
CA ASP A 120 15.59 -10.39 12.87
C ASP A 120 15.17 -8.95 13.20
N SER A 121 14.20 -8.45 12.46
CA SER A 121 13.63 -7.12 12.67
C SER A 121 12.48 -7.22 13.67
N THR A 122 12.66 -7.96 14.77
CA THR A 122 11.77 -7.87 15.94
C THR A 122 12.10 -6.60 16.72
N TYR A 123 12.01 -5.44 16.06
CA TYR A 123 11.99 -4.16 16.76
C TYR A 123 10.67 -4.06 17.53
N LYS A 124 10.68 -4.48 18.79
CA LYS A 124 9.54 -4.24 19.69
C LYS A 124 9.25 -2.75 19.87
N THR A 125 10.22 -1.88 19.59
CA THR A 125 10.08 -0.41 19.55
C THR A 125 11.40 0.18 19.03
N ASN A 126 11.37 1.23 18.20
CA ASN A 126 12.60 1.96 17.85
C ASN A 126 13.12 2.76 19.08
N MET A 127 14.29 3.42 18.97
CA MET A 127 14.88 4.25 20.04
C MET A 127 13.96 5.38 20.56
N TYR A 128 12.88 5.70 19.85
CA TYR A 128 11.84 6.66 20.19
C TYR A 128 10.55 6.01 20.72
N ARG A 129 10.56 4.70 21.02
CA ARG A 129 9.39 3.93 21.49
C ARG A 129 8.18 3.96 20.55
N MET A 130 8.41 4.14 19.25
CA MET A 130 7.34 4.07 18.25
C MET A 130 7.30 2.70 17.58
N PRO A 131 6.11 2.17 17.25
CA PRO A 131 5.98 1.08 16.31
C PRO A 131 6.51 1.57 14.96
N MET A 132 7.51 0.87 14.41
CA MET A 132 7.91 1.11 13.03
C MET A 132 6.90 0.36 12.15
N PHE A 133 5.96 1.11 11.57
CA PHE A 133 4.98 0.61 10.60
C PHE A 133 5.61 0.44 9.22
#